data_AF-A0A2Z4ZT01-F1
#
_entry.id   AF-A0A2Z4ZT01-F1
#
_cell.length_a   1.000
_cell.length_b   1.000
_cell.length_c   1.000
_cell.angle_alpha   90.00
_cell.angle_beta   90.00
_cell.angle_gamma   90.00
#
_symmetry.space_group_name_H-M   'P 1'
#
loop_
_entity.id
_entity.type
_entity.pdbx_description
1 polymer ?
#
loop_
_entity_poly.entity_id
_entity_poly.type
_entity_poly.pdbx_seq_one_letter_code
_entity_poly.pdbx_strand_id
1 'polypeptide(L)'
;MELKPKLQDYTEAEFQAFVGKIWNVDVGREEHDRLINHFDRIVGHPKGADLLFYPDDTGYTNAPETIIHFVKQWHFKKNVISFKGGVLPAPAKPAPRLSMAQHATARAQRELANAQRLASDITAADQTVEKAFTQLELATRQRQDQHDAEQTLDALKQGMRRLEQAQHEVVMAVRTFERYKMRVEFALSGAQRDLTFNKADQALWQANARQATANHGRYLARLSSIAQRHAVLHAAAEVVLERSSQQLMRLRGQDNGSLLFRMSAIQDMRRPNLLLSDAPPLRTSQRVDLQKSIRSAVAEFNWLMTHSEQGHAGQYAEVLSFDLVSRTKEVRFGLCVALAEISTIEQDWQALAALQGEVALPLRMSTATVATKPGSHFRGLKEIRELFQIYITPATGVLPSKVRVRPAVWDEAGRAFRLTTDGPHARVIEWTRADSLAAPVASEQSRLDSAGFIHSSPVPTLASFDSIEDVRFDDYVVVFPQGSGLEPVYVVFNDRRSE
;
A
#
# COMPACT_ATOMS: atom_id res chain seq x y z
N MET A 1 9.04 -10.25 45.54
CA MET A 1 10.28 -10.87 45.02
C MET A 1 11.44 -10.11 45.60
N GLU A 2 12.39 -10.81 46.20
CA GLU A 2 13.62 -10.22 46.72
C GLU A 2 14.65 -10.04 45.58
N LEU A 3 15.27 -8.86 45.49
CA LEU A 3 16.31 -8.58 44.51
C LEU A 3 17.66 -9.05 45.06
N LYS A 4 18.33 -9.96 44.35
CA LYS A 4 19.65 -10.50 44.72
C LYS A 4 20.76 -9.65 44.11
N PRO A 5 21.90 -9.47 44.79
CA PRO A 5 22.91 -8.49 44.42
C PRO A 5 23.74 -8.88 43.19
N LYS A 6 23.83 -10.16 42.83
CA LYS A 6 24.56 -10.64 41.65
C LYS A 6 23.72 -11.59 40.81
N LEU A 7 23.99 -11.63 39.51
CA LEU A 7 23.36 -12.59 38.60
C LEU A 7 23.58 -14.04 39.05
N GLN A 8 24.77 -14.35 39.56
CA GLN A 8 25.13 -15.70 40.02
C GLN A 8 24.40 -16.14 41.30
N ASP A 9 23.66 -15.25 41.96
CA ASP A 9 22.82 -15.59 43.10
C ASP A 9 21.42 -16.06 42.68
N TYR A 10 21.03 -15.76 41.44
CA TYR A 10 19.78 -16.21 40.83
C TYR A 10 19.95 -17.58 40.18
N THR A 11 19.00 -18.48 40.42
CA THR A 11 18.73 -19.59 39.49
C THR A 11 18.09 -19.06 38.21
N GLU A 12 18.17 -19.82 37.12
CA GLU A 12 17.60 -19.41 35.83
C GLU A 12 16.10 -19.10 35.93
N ALA A 13 15.34 -19.92 36.67
CA ALA A 13 13.90 -19.71 36.87
C ALA A 13 13.60 -18.44 37.69
N GLU A 14 14.40 -18.13 38.71
CA GLU A 14 14.24 -16.90 39.50
C GLU A 14 14.55 -15.66 38.65
N PHE A 15 15.57 -15.72 37.80
CA PHE A 15 15.92 -14.62 36.90
C PHE A 15 14.86 -14.45 35.79
N GLN A 16 14.29 -15.54 35.28
CA GLN A 16 13.17 -15.50 34.33
C GLN A 16 11.95 -14.81 34.92
N ALA A 17 11.58 -15.17 36.15
CA ALA A 17 10.48 -14.51 36.85
C ALA A 17 10.76 -13.01 37.08
N PHE A 18 12.03 -12.64 37.34
CA PHE A 18 12.44 -11.25 37.47
C PHE A 18 12.29 -10.47 36.15
N VAL A 19 12.77 -11.02 35.03
CA VAL A 19 12.61 -10.40 33.70
C VAL A 19 11.14 -10.33 33.29
N GLY A 20 10.36 -11.39 33.55
CA GLY A 20 8.92 -11.40 33.30
C GLY A 20 8.18 -10.30 34.08
N LYS A 21 8.60 -10.00 35.31
CA LYS A 21 8.04 -8.90 36.10
C LYS A 21 8.33 -7.51 35.50
N ILE A 22 9.51 -7.32 34.90
CA ILE A 22 9.82 -6.09 34.14
C ILE A 22 8.94 -6.00 32.89
N TRP A 23 8.69 -7.15 32.25
CA TRP A 23 7.94 -7.22 31.00
C TRP A 23 6.43 -6.95 31.14
N ASN A 24 5.82 -7.41 32.23
CA ASN A 24 4.37 -7.28 32.43
C ASN A 24 3.93 -5.85 32.80
N VAL A 25 4.85 -5.00 33.26
CA VAL A 25 4.57 -3.59 33.67
C VAL A 25 3.45 -3.47 34.73
N ASP A 26 3.31 -4.47 35.61
CA ASP A 26 2.29 -4.52 36.66
C ASP A 26 2.60 -3.65 37.90
N VAL A 27 3.60 -2.76 37.81
CA VAL A 27 4.08 -1.93 38.93
C VAL A 27 4.14 -0.45 38.53
N GLY A 28 4.06 0.45 39.51
CA GLY A 28 4.21 1.89 39.27
C GLY A 28 5.57 2.25 38.65
N ARG A 29 5.62 3.36 37.91
CA ARG A 29 6.79 3.81 37.14
C ARG A 29 8.10 3.81 37.92
N GLU A 30 8.11 4.36 39.14
CA GLU A 30 9.32 4.42 39.96
C GLU A 30 9.87 3.03 40.33
N GLU A 31 8.97 2.08 40.57
CA GLU A 31 9.35 0.70 40.87
C GLU A 31 9.79 -0.04 39.60
N HIS A 32 9.14 0.23 38.46
CA HIS A 32 9.55 -0.30 37.16
C HIS A 32 10.97 0.15 36.79
N ASP A 33 11.26 1.45 36.95
CA ASP A 33 12.60 2.02 36.74
C ASP A 33 13.65 1.40 37.67
N ARG A 34 13.30 1.12 38.94
CA ARG A 34 14.19 0.40 39.87
C ARG A 34 14.51 -1.01 39.40
N LEU A 35 13.54 -1.73 38.84
CA LEU A 35 13.75 -3.09 38.34
C LEU A 35 14.64 -3.10 37.10
N ILE A 36 14.46 -2.14 36.18
CA ILE A 36 15.33 -1.96 35.00
C ILE A 36 16.76 -1.64 35.42
N ASN A 37 16.95 -0.69 36.33
CA ASN A 37 18.27 -0.32 36.84
C ASN A 37 18.96 -1.49 37.58
N HIS A 38 18.19 -2.30 38.30
CA HIS A 38 18.74 -3.50 38.94
C HIS A 38 19.18 -4.54 37.90
N PHE A 39 18.41 -4.74 36.83
CA PHE A 39 18.79 -5.62 35.72
C PHE A 39 20.10 -5.17 35.09
N ASP A 40 20.22 -3.87 34.76
CA ASP A 40 21.42 -3.27 34.18
C ASP A 40 22.67 -3.55 35.01
N ARG A 41 22.56 -3.38 36.33
CA ARG A 41 23.67 -3.56 37.26
C ARG A 41 24.14 -5.00 37.36
N ILE A 42 23.24 -5.98 37.35
CA ILE A 42 23.59 -7.37 37.62
C ILE A 42 23.94 -8.17 36.37
N VAL A 43 23.42 -7.78 35.20
CA VAL A 43 23.51 -8.61 33.98
C VAL A 43 24.92 -8.71 33.40
N GLY A 44 25.83 -7.78 33.70
CA GLY A 44 27.23 -7.83 33.29
C GLY A 44 27.48 -7.72 31.78
N HIS A 45 26.43 -7.74 30.95
CA HIS A 45 26.50 -7.57 29.51
C HIS A 45 26.77 -6.11 29.15
N PRO A 46 27.62 -5.79 28.15
CA PRO A 46 27.97 -4.40 27.80
C PRO A 46 26.79 -3.54 27.34
N LYS A 47 25.70 -4.18 26.90
CA LYS A 47 24.45 -3.50 26.54
C LYS A 47 23.50 -3.26 27.73
N GLY A 48 23.76 -3.90 28.87
CA GLY A 48 22.97 -3.64 30.07
C GLY A 48 21.45 -3.78 29.85
N ALA A 49 20.70 -2.78 30.29
CA ALA A 49 19.25 -2.66 30.11
C ALA A 49 18.79 -2.61 28.64
N ASP A 50 19.64 -2.24 27.68
CA ASP A 50 19.25 -2.23 26.25
C ASP A 50 18.89 -3.63 25.75
N LEU A 51 19.37 -4.69 26.41
CA LEU A 51 18.94 -6.06 26.11
C LEU A 51 17.45 -6.30 26.30
N LEU A 52 16.79 -5.52 27.17
CA LEU A 52 15.36 -5.62 27.43
C LEU A 52 14.52 -5.05 26.26
N PHE A 53 15.08 -4.11 25.50
CA PHE A 53 14.34 -3.34 24.48
C PHE A 53 14.83 -3.60 23.06
N TYR A 54 16.11 -3.94 22.88
CA TYR A 54 16.80 -4.03 21.59
C TYR A 54 17.78 -5.23 21.53
N PRO A 55 17.28 -6.49 21.56
CA PRO A 55 18.13 -7.67 21.37
C PRO A 55 18.75 -7.73 19.97
N ASP A 56 19.94 -8.31 19.86
CA ASP A 56 20.72 -8.40 18.60
C ASP A 56 20.13 -9.32 17.52
N ASP A 57 19.14 -10.16 17.88
CA ASP A 57 18.49 -11.07 16.94
C ASP A 57 17.02 -10.67 16.76
N THR A 58 16.65 -10.32 15.52
CA THR A 58 15.27 -9.95 15.14
C THR A 58 14.43 -11.16 14.73
N GLY A 59 14.97 -12.38 14.80
CA GLY A 59 14.31 -13.62 14.40
C GLY A 59 13.63 -14.41 15.52
N TYR A 60 13.84 -14.07 16.79
CA TYR A 60 13.23 -14.75 17.95
C TYR A 60 12.29 -13.81 18.69
N THR A 61 11.11 -14.34 19.04
CA THR A 61 10.01 -13.66 19.73
C THR A 61 10.50 -12.84 20.93
N ASN A 62 10.01 -11.60 21.06
CA ASN A 62 10.20 -10.68 22.19
C ASN A 62 9.61 -11.28 23.48
N ALA A 63 10.35 -12.18 24.12
CA ALA A 63 9.91 -12.93 25.30
C ALA A 63 11.03 -12.98 26.36
N PRO A 64 10.70 -13.07 27.66
CA PRO A 64 11.68 -13.15 28.75
C PRO A 64 12.74 -14.25 28.56
N GLU A 65 12.36 -15.37 27.95
CA GLU A 65 13.23 -16.51 27.65
C GLU A 65 14.38 -16.14 26.69
N THR A 66 14.10 -15.25 25.75
CA THR A 66 15.06 -14.76 24.75
C THR A 66 16.17 -13.93 25.42
N ILE A 67 15.83 -13.12 26.42
CA ILE A 67 16.80 -12.33 27.18
C ILE A 67 17.71 -13.23 28.00
N ILE A 68 17.16 -14.25 28.65
CA ILE A 68 17.92 -15.26 29.38
C ILE A 68 18.90 -15.95 28.45
N HIS A 69 18.47 -16.30 27.23
CA HIS A 69 19.34 -16.91 26.23
C HIS A 69 20.55 -16.02 25.91
N PHE A 70 20.37 -14.73 25.66
CA PHE A 70 21.48 -13.82 25.37
C PHE A 70 22.44 -13.64 26.55
N VAL A 71 21.89 -13.49 27.75
CA VAL A 71 22.70 -13.38 28.99
C VAL A 71 23.51 -14.66 29.22
N LYS A 72 22.92 -15.84 28.98
CA LYS A 72 23.62 -17.13 29.03
C LYS A 72 24.72 -17.21 27.98
N GLN A 73 24.39 -16.91 26.72
CA GLN A 73 25.32 -17.02 25.61
C GLN A 73 26.54 -16.10 25.79
N TRP A 74 26.34 -14.88 26.30
CA TRP A 74 27.44 -13.94 26.51
C TRP A 74 28.39 -14.39 27.62
N HIS A 75 27.86 -14.80 28.78
CA HIS A 75 28.69 -15.34 29.87
C HIS A 75 29.37 -16.65 29.48
N PHE A 76 28.69 -17.50 28.70
CA PHE A 76 29.27 -18.71 28.11
C PHE A 76 30.47 -18.40 27.22
N LYS A 77 30.39 -17.39 26.33
CA LYS A 77 31.54 -16.95 25.51
C LYS A 77 32.72 -16.47 26.37
N LYS A 78 32.48 -16.07 27.63
CA LYS A 78 33.50 -15.66 28.61
C LYS A 78 33.94 -16.79 29.54
N ASN A 79 33.45 -18.02 29.35
CA ASN A 79 33.68 -19.18 30.23
C ASN A 79 33.25 -18.94 31.69
N VAL A 80 32.19 -18.16 31.91
CA VAL A 80 31.65 -17.88 33.25
C VAL A 80 30.25 -18.50 33.37
N ILE A 81 29.95 -19.08 34.52
CA ILE A 81 28.61 -19.60 34.84
C ILE A 81 27.67 -18.39 35.08
N SER A 82 26.59 -18.29 34.31
CA SER A 82 25.67 -17.16 34.39
C SER A 82 24.79 -17.18 35.64
N PHE A 83 24.31 -18.36 36.06
CA PHE A 83 23.31 -18.53 37.12
C PHE A 83 23.73 -19.53 38.19
N LYS A 84 23.17 -19.38 39.40
CA LYS A 84 23.36 -20.29 40.53
C LYS A 84 23.02 -21.73 40.14
N GLY A 85 23.97 -22.64 40.36
CA GLY A 85 23.80 -24.06 40.05
C GLY A 85 23.94 -24.43 38.56
N GLY A 86 24.33 -23.48 37.70
CA GLY A 86 24.65 -23.76 36.31
C GLY A 86 25.93 -24.57 36.15
N VAL A 87 25.98 -25.43 35.15
CA VAL A 87 27.18 -26.19 34.75
C VAL A 87 27.65 -25.65 33.41
N LEU A 88 28.94 -25.35 33.26
CA LEU A 88 29.51 -25.07 31.94
C LEU A 88 29.43 -26.37 31.13
N PRO A 89 28.72 -26.41 29.99
CA PRO A 89 28.77 -27.58 29.12
C PRO A 89 30.23 -27.79 28.68
N ALA A 90 30.66 -29.05 28.59
CA ALA A 90 32.01 -29.39 28.14
C ALA A 90 32.31 -28.65 26.83
N PRO A 91 33.54 -28.13 26.63
CA PRO A 91 33.89 -27.39 25.41
C PRO A 91 33.48 -28.23 24.19
N ALA A 92 32.65 -27.64 23.33
CA ALA A 92 32.22 -28.30 22.10
C ALA A 92 33.50 -28.75 21.37
N LYS A 93 33.62 -30.06 21.13
CA LYS A 93 34.75 -30.58 20.34
C LYS A 93 34.84 -29.75 19.06
N PRO A 94 35.99 -29.14 18.74
CA PRO A 94 36.11 -28.35 17.53
C PRO A 94 35.71 -29.24 16.35
N ALA A 95 34.83 -28.71 15.49
CA ALA A 95 34.48 -29.41 14.26
C ALA A 95 35.77 -29.81 13.52
N PRO A 96 35.81 -30.98 12.88
CA PRO A 96 37.01 -31.42 12.15
C PRO A 96 37.48 -30.30 11.21
N ARG A 97 38.76 -29.90 11.31
CA ARG A 97 39.33 -28.92 10.38
C ARG A 97 39.36 -29.56 9.00
N LEU A 98 38.45 -29.17 8.13
CA LEU A 98 38.46 -29.61 6.74
C LEU A 98 39.74 -29.11 6.09
N SER A 99 40.36 -29.95 5.25
CA SER A 99 41.45 -29.50 4.40
C SER A 99 40.94 -28.47 3.39
N MET A 100 41.83 -27.67 2.81
CA MET A 100 41.49 -26.74 1.72
C MET A 100 40.78 -27.46 0.56
N ALA A 101 41.19 -28.70 0.26
CA ALA A 101 40.53 -29.54 -0.73
C ALA A 101 39.09 -29.88 -0.32
N GLN A 102 38.88 -30.34 0.92
CA GLN A 102 37.54 -30.65 1.42
C GLN A 102 36.61 -29.42 1.48
N HIS A 103 37.15 -28.24 1.80
CA HIS A 103 36.42 -26.98 1.71
C HIS A 103 36.02 -26.64 0.26
N ALA A 104 36.92 -26.86 -0.70
CA ALA A 104 36.63 -26.68 -2.12
C ALA A 104 35.56 -27.65 -2.61
N THR A 105 35.63 -28.94 -2.22
CA THR A 105 34.60 -29.95 -2.52
C THR A 105 33.24 -29.56 -1.96
N ALA A 106 33.18 -29.19 -0.68
CA ALA A 106 31.93 -28.80 -0.01
C ALA A 106 31.31 -27.55 -0.65
N ARG A 107 32.13 -26.60 -1.10
CA ARG A 107 31.67 -25.44 -1.88
C ARG A 107 31.09 -25.88 -3.23
N ALA A 108 31.79 -26.72 -3.97
CA ALA A 108 31.33 -27.21 -5.28
C ALA A 108 29.98 -27.95 -5.17
N GLN A 109 29.81 -28.78 -4.14
CA GLN A 109 28.55 -29.47 -3.84
C GLN A 109 27.42 -28.48 -3.52
N ARG A 110 27.70 -27.45 -2.72
CA ARG A 110 26.71 -26.41 -2.39
C ARG A 110 26.27 -25.64 -3.61
N GLU A 111 27.21 -25.22 -4.46
CA GLU A 111 26.87 -24.49 -5.69
C GLU A 111 26.07 -25.35 -6.67
N LEU A 112 26.43 -26.63 -6.83
CA LEU A 112 25.63 -27.58 -7.62
C LEU A 112 24.21 -27.73 -7.05
N ALA A 113 24.07 -27.87 -5.73
CA ALA A 113 22.77 -27.96 -5.07
C ALA A 113 21.94 -26.66 -5.24
N ASN A 114 22.59 -25.50 -5.19
CA ASN A 114 21.95 -24.21 -5.46
C ASN A 114 21.43 -24.14 -6.90
N ALA A 115 22.22 -24.61 -7.88
CA ALA A 115 21.81 -24.66 -9.28
C ALA A 115 20.63 -25.65 -9.49
N GLN A 116 20.62 -26.79 -8.81
CA GLN A 116 19.49 -27.73 -8.85
C GLN A 116 18.22 -27.15 -8.20
N ARG A 117 18.37 -26.44 -7.07
CA ARG A 117 17.25 -25.74 -6.43
C ARG A 117 16.68 -24.66 -7.33
N LEU A 118 17.54 -23.86 -7.96
CA LEU A 118 17.13 -22.84 -8.93
C LEU A 118 16.35 -23.45 -10.10
N ALA A 119 16.72 -24.64 -10.57
CA ALA A 119 15.94 -25.35 -11.59
C ALA A 119 14.52 -25.65 -11.12
N SER A 120 14.38 -26.15 -9.89
CA SER A 120 13.08 -26.47 -9.26
C SER A 120 12.24 -25.21 -9.05
N ASP A 121 12.87 -24.12 -8.57
CA ASP A 121 12.24 -22.81 -8.38
C ASP A 121 11.66 -22.28 -9.71
N ILE A 122 12.42 -22.36 -10.81
CA ILE A 122 11.97 -21.95 -12.15
C ILE A 122 10.79 -22.81 -12.61
N THR A 123 10.85 -24.12 -12.43
CA THR A 123 9.76 -25.02 -12.80
C THR A 123 8.47 -24.73 -12.01
N ALA A 124 8.58 -24.48 -10.70
CA ALA A 124 7.42 -24.13 -9.87
C ALA A 124 6.81 -22.77 -10.27
N ALA A 125 7.65 -21.79 -10.59
CA ALA A 125 7.20 -20.49 -11.08
C ALA A 125 6.50 -20.62 -12.45
N ASP A 126 7.03 -21.46 -13.35
CA ASP A 126 6.43 -21.75 -14.66
C ASP A 126 5.05 -22.41 -14.52
N GLN A 127 4.92 -23.41 -13.64
CA GLN A 127 3.62 -24.04 -13.34
C GLN A 127 2.59 -23.04 -12.78
N THR A 128 3.05 -22.08 -11.99
CA THR A 128 2.19 -21.00 -11.48
C THR A 128 1.68 -20.11 -12.61
N VAL A 129 2.52 -19.78 -13.59
CA VAL A 129 2.13 -19.03 -14.80
C VAL A 129 1.13 -19.82 -15.63
N GLU A 130 1.38 -21.10 -15.89
CA GLU A 130 0.47 -21.97 -16.66
C GLU A 130 -0.91 -22.10 -16.00
N LYS A 131 -0.94 -22.21 -14.66
CA LYS A 131 -2.20 -22.20 -13.91
C LYS A 131 -2.95 -20.88 -14.10
N ALA A 132 -2.26 -19.75 -13.99
CA ALA A 132 -2.88 -18.43 -14.18
C ALA A 132 -3.41 -18.23 -15.62
N PHE A 133 -2.66 -18.67 -16.64
CA PHE A 133 -3.13 -18.67 -18.03
C PHE A 133 -4.38 -19.51 -18.22
N THR A 134 -4.43 -20.70 -17.64
CA THR A 134 -5.62 -21.57 -17.68
C THR A 134 -6.84 -20.89 -17.07
N GLN A 135 -6.66 -20.19 -15.94
CA GLN A 135 -7.76 -19.43 -15.31
C GLN A 135 -8.22 -18.25 -16.17
N LEU A 136 -7.30 -17.50 -16.78
CA LEU A 136 -7.65 -16.40 -17.68
C LEU A 136 -8.41 -16.88 -18.92
N GLU A 137 -7.99 -17.99 -19.53
CA GLU A 137 -8.70 -18.62 -20.65
C GLU A 137 -10.12 -19.02 -20.25
N LEU A 138 -10.28 -19.67 -19.09
CA LEU A 138 -11.58 -20.09 -18.58
C LEU A 138 -12.50 -18.89 -18.30
N ALA A 139 -12.01 -17.88 -17.58
CA ALA A 139 -12.77 -16.67 -17.25
C ALA A 139 -13.18 -15.90 -18.53
N THR A 140 -12.30 -15.84 -19.52
CA THR A 140 -12.59 -15.20 -20.82
C THR A 140 -13.73 -15.92 -21.54
N ARG A 141 -13.66 -17.26 -21.64
CA ARG A 141 -14.72 -18.07 -22.27
C ARG A 141 -16.05 -17.95 -21.53
N GLN A 142 -16.04 -18.10 -20.21
CA GLN A 142 -17.25 -17.99 -19.40
C GLN A 142 -17.96 -16.65 -19.59
N ARG A 143 -17.22 -15.54 -19.56
CA ARG A 143 -17.83 -14.21 -19.78
C ARG A 143 -18.32 -14.03 -21.22
N GLN A 144 -17.61 -14.59 -22.20
CA GLN A 144 -18.03 -14.57 -23.58
C GLN A 144 -19.33 -15.35 -23.80
N ASP A 145 -19.47 -16.54 -23.21
CA ASP A 145 -20.68 -17.37 -23.31
C ASP A 145 -21.87 -16.74 -22.56
N GLN A 146 -21.61 -16.02 -21.47
CA GLN A 146 -22.61 -15.32 -20.67
C GLN A 146 -23.00 -13.95 -21.24
N HIS A 147 -22.53 -13.57 -22.43
CA HIS A 147 -22.71 -12.21 -22.96
C HIS A 147 -24.19 -11.81 -23.13
N ASP A 148 -24.98 -12.69 -23.77
CA ASP A 148 -26.38 -12.42 -24.08
C ASP A 148 -27.36 -12.86 -22.97
N ALA A 149 -26.90 -13.73 -22.05
CA ALA A 149 -27.72 -14.30 -20.99
C ALA A 149 -27.81 -13.40 -19.72
N GLU A 150 -26.77 -12.61 -19.43
CA GLU A 150 -26.73 -11.76 -18.24
C GLU A 150 -27.43 -10.41 -18.49
N GLN A 151 -28.69 -10.32 -18.07
CA GLN A 151 -29.51 -9.10 -18.20
C GLN A 151 -29.41 -8.16 -16.99
N THR A 152 -28.86 -8.62 -15.86
CA THR A 152 -28.76 -7.83 -14.62
C THR A 152 -27.40 -7.16 -14.48
N LEU A 153 -27.39 -5.90 -14.01
CA LEU A 153 -26.18 -5.10 -13.76
C LEU A 153 -25.18 -5.81 -12.84
N ASP A 154 -25.66 -6.47 -11.78
CA ASP A 154 -24.82 -7.14 -10.79
C ASP A 154 -24.10 -8.36 -11.37
N ALA A 155 -24.81 -9.25 -12.07
CA ALA A 155 -24.20 -10.41 -12.73
C ALA A 155 -23.10 -9.99 -13.73
N LEU A 156 -23.36 -8.95 -14.54
CA LEU A 156 -22.38 -8.39 -15.46
C LEU A 156 -21.14 -7.87 -14.74
N LYS A 157 -21.32 -7.07 -13.66
CA LYS A 157 -20.22 -6.57 -12.82
C LYS A 157 -19.41 -7.74 -12.23
N GLN A 158 -20.06 -8.79 -11.73
CA GLN A 158 -19.39 -9.98 -11.19
C GLN A 158 -18.61 -10.77 -12.26
N GLY A 159 -19.18 -10.95 -13.46
CA GLY A 159 -18.50 -11.59 -14.58
C GLY A 159 -17.24 -10.82 -15.02
N MET A 160 -17.36 -9.49 -15.16
CA MET A 160 -16.21 -8.63 -15.47
C MET A 160 -15.13 -8.70 -14.39
N ARG A 161 -15.51 -8.65 -13.10
CA ARG A 161 -14.55 -8.75 -11.99
C ARG A 161 -13.78 -10.07 -11.96
N ARG A 162 -14.43 -11.19 -12.25
CA ARG A 162 -13.75 -12.50 -12.36
C ARG A 162 -12.69 -12.49 -13.46
N LEU A 163 -12.98 -11.87 -14.59
CA LEU A 163 -12.03 -11.74 -15.70
C LEU A 163 -10.87 -10.78 -15.37
N GLU A 164 -11.14 -9.64 -14.75
CA GLU A 164 -10.11 -8.69 -14.28
C GLU A 164 -9.19 -9.31 -13.21
N GLN A 165 -9.75 -10.11 -12.30
CA GLN A 165 -8.98 -10.86 -11.30
C GLN A 165 -8.04 -11.88 -11.97
N ALA A 166 -8.52 -12.64 -12.94
CA ALA A 166 -7.69 -13.59 -13.68
C ALA A 166 -6.57 -12.89 -14.46
N GLN A 167 -6.83 -11.71 -15.05
CA GLN A 167 -5.79 -10.87 -15.67
C GLN A 167 -4.74 -10.43 -14.63
N HIS A 168 -5.17 -10.02 -13.43
CA HIS A 168 -4.25 -9.64 -12.35
C HIS A 168 -3.35 -10.79 -11.92
N GLU A 169 -3.90 -11.99 -11.73
CA GLU A 169 -3.15 -13.20 -11.37
C GLU A 169 -2.08 -13.54 -12.39
N VAL A 170 -2.41 -13.44 -13.69
CA VAL A 170 -1.43 -13.63 -14.78
C VAL A 170 -0.29 -12.61 -14.66
N VAL A 171 -0.59 -11.33 -14.49
CA VAL A 171 0.43 -10.28 -14.34
C VAL A 171 1.35 -10.57 -13.15
N MET A 172 0.79 -11.01 -12.01
CA MET A 172 1.57 -11.33 -10.82
C MET A 172 2.45 -12.58 -11.00
N ALA A 173 1.92 -13.63 -11.64
CA ALA A 173 2.67 -14.85 -11.93
C ALA A 173 3.82 -14.59 -12.91
N VAL A 174 3.54 -13.87 -14.01
CA VAL A 174 4.55 -13.52 -15.03
C VAL A 174 5.66 -12.66 -14.43
N ARG A 175 5.31 -11.61 -13.67
CA ARG A 175 6.31 -10.78 -12.97
C ARG A 175 7.16 -11.57 -11.99
N THR A 176 6.58 -12.56 -11.32
CA THR A 176 7.33 -13.43 -10.41
C THR A 176 8.32 -14.31 -11.17
N PHE A 177 7.93 -14.83 -12.34
CA PHE A 177 8.82 -15.57 -13.23
C PHE A 177 9.97 -14.68 -13.75
N GLU A 178 9.66 -13.47 -14.21
CA GLU A 178 10.65 -12.51 -14.74
C GLU A 178 11.74 -12.13 -13.72
N ARG A 179 11.42 -12.10 -12.43
CA ARG A 179 12.39 -11.81 -11.36
C ARG A 179 13.54 -12.83 -11.27
N TYR A 180 13.40 -14.01 -11.87
CA TYR A 180 14.48 -14.99 -11.93
C TYR A 180 15.61 -14.60 -12.88
N LYS A 181 15.41 -13.64 -13.79
CA LYS A 181 16.41 -13.20 -14.79
C LYS A 181 17.80 -13.03 -14.18
N MET A 182 17.92 -12.14 -13.20
CA MET A 182 19.21 -11.83 -12.57
C MET A 182 19.81 -13.03 -11.84
N ARG A 183 18.98 -13.82 -11.13
CA ARG A 183 19.44 -15.02 -10.40
C ARG A 183 20.03 -16.05 -11.36
N VAL A 184 19.39 -16.24 -12.51
CA VAL A 184 19.81 -17.20 -13.54
C VAL A 184 21.08 -16.73 -14.26
N GLU A 185 21.15 -15.45 -14.64
CA GLU A 185 22.34 -14.87 -15.28
C GLU A 185 23.56 -14.92 -14.35
N PHE A 186 23.39 -14.56 -13.07
CA PHE A 186 24.46 -14.64 -12.08
C PHE A 186 24.89 -16.07 -11.77
N ALA A 187 23.96 -17.02 -11.69
CA ALA A 187 24.29 -18.44 -11.50
C ALA A 187 25.12 -18.99 -12.67
N LEU A 188 24.77 -18.63 -13.91
CA LEU A 188 25.54 -19.03 -15.10
C LEU A 188 26.95 -18.43 -15.08
N SER A 189 27.05 -17.11 -14.91
CA SER A 189 28.36 -16.44 -14.87
C SER A 189 29.23 -16.93 -13.71
N GLY A 190 28.62 -17.16 -12.55
CA GLY A 190 29.28 -17.74 -11.37
C GLY A 190 29.84 -19.13 -11.65
N ALA A 191 29.01 -20.03 -12.20
CA ALA A 191 29.42 -21.40 -12.50
C ALA A 191 30.50 -21.47 -13.58
N GLN A 192 30.47 -20.59 -14.60
CA GLN A 192 31.51 -20.49 -15.62
C GLN A 192 32.85 -20.00 -15.05
N ARG A 193 32.82 -18.96 -14.21
CA ARG A 193 34.03 -18.51 -13.49
C ARG A 193 34.58 -19.62 -12.60
N ASP A 194 33.73 -20.25 -11.81
CA ASP A 194 34.19 -21.28 -10.88
C ASP A 194 34.76 -22.50 -11.60
N LEU A 195 34.20 -22.91 -12.75
CA LEU A 195 34.77 -23.95 -13.60
C LEU A 195 36.16 -23.57 -14.15
N THR A 196 36.39 -22.28 -14.40
CA THR A 196 37.66 -21.78 -14.97
C THR A 196 38.76 -21.73 -13.92
N PHE A 197 38.45 -21.27 -12.70
CA PHE A 197 39.46 -20.96 -11.69
C PHE A 197 39.66 -22.04 -10.63
N ASN A 198 38.69 -22.94 -10.40
CA ASN A 198 38.82 -24.00 -9.40
C ASN A 198 39.32 -25.31 -10.02
N LYS A 199 40.46 -25.80 -9.54
CA LYS A 199 41.11 -27.03 -10.05
C LYS A 199 40.74 -28.30 -9.27
N ALA A 200 40.21 -28.16 -8.05
CA ALA A 200 39.74 -29.28 -7.24
C ALA A 200 38.33 -29.72 -7.66
N ASP A 201 38.08 -31.04 -7.68
CA ASP A 201 36.79 -31.65 -8.01
C ASP A 201 36.14 -31.11 -9.29
N GLN A 202 36.93 -31.08 -10.37
CA GLN A 202 36.53 -30.55 -11.66
C GLN A 202 35.20 -31.15 -12.18
N ALA A 203 34.91 -32.42 -11.86
CA ALA A 203 33.65 -33.06 -12.22
C ALA A 203 32.41 -32.36 -11.61
N LEU A 204 32.49 -31.91 -10.34
CA LEU A 204 31.40 -31.18 -9.69
C LEU A 204 31.23 -29.79 -10.28
N TRP A 205 32.33 -29.08 -10.57
CA TRP A 205 32.26 -27.78 -11.23
C TRP A 205 31.71 -27.88 -12.66
N GLN A 206 32.09 -28.92 -13.41
CA GLN A 206 31.51 -29.21 -14.73
C GLN A 206 30.02 -29.55 -14.63
N ALA A 207 29.60 -30.31 -13.61
CA ALA A 207 28.18 -30.59 -13.36
C ALA A 207 27.41 -29.29 -13.04
N ASN A 208 27.95 -28.43 -12.18
CA ASN A 208 27.34 -27.15 -11.85
C ASN A 208 27.21 -26.24 -13.09
N ALA A 209 28.27 -26.08 -13.87
CA ALA A 209 28.24 -25.28 -15.10
C ALA A 209 27.23 -25.82 -16.14
N ARG A 210 27.14 -27.15 -16.30
CA ARG A 210 26.11 -27.78 -17.15
C ARG A 210 24.70 -27.49 -16.63
N GLN A 211 24.47 -27.63 -15.33
CA GLN A 211 23.17 -27.34 -14.72
C GLN A 211 22.78 -25.86 -14.88
N ALA A 212 23.70 -24.93 -14.60
CA ALA A 212 23.46 -23.50 -14.74
C ALA A 212 23.18 -23.10 -16.19
N THR A 213 23.90 -23.68 -17.15
CA THR A 213 23.64 -23.48 -18.60
C THR A 213 22.26 -23.99 -19.00
N ALA A 214 21.88 -25.18 -18.53
CA ALA A 214 20.56 -25.74 -18.78
C ALA A 214 19.43 -24.88 -18.17
N ASN A 215 19.62 -24.39 -16.94
CA ASN A 215 18.67 -23.48 -16.28
C ASN A 215 18.49 -22.18 -17.09
N HIS A 216 19.58 -21.58 -17.55
CA HIS A 216 19.54 -20.37 -18.37
C HIS A 216 18.82 -20.60 -19.70
N GLY A 217 19.14 -21.67 -20.43
CA GLY A 217 18.45 -22.01 -21.67
C GLY A 217 16.95 -22.25 -21.48
N ARG A 218 16.56 -23.03 -20.46
CA ARG A 218 15.15 -23.28 -20.13
C ARG A 218 14.41 -22.00 -19.75
N TYR A 219 15.02 -21.17 -18.90
CA TYR A 219 14.44 -19.90 -18.48
C TYR A 219 14.15 -18.98 -19.68
N LEU A 220 15.12 -18.78 -20.57
CA LEU A 220 14.93 -17.90 -21.74
C LEU A 220 13.87 -18.44 -22.71
N ALA A 221 13.87 -19.75 -22.98
CA ALA A 221 12.86 -20.38 -23.82
C ALA A 221 11.45 -20.21 -23.25
N ARG A 222 11.28 -20.42 -21.94
CA ARG A 222 10.00 -20.22 -21.25
C ARG A 222 9.60 -18.75 -21.18
N LEU A 223 10.54 -17.84 -20.93
CA LEU A 223 10.26 -16.40 -20.92
C LEU A 223 9.66 -15.92 -22.25
N SER A 224 10.23 -16.36 -23.37
CA SER A 224 9.71 -16.04 -24.71
C SER A 224 8.31 -16.63 -24.94
N SER A 225 8.11 -17.91 -24.60
CA SER A 225 6.81 -18.58 -24.72
C SER A 225 5.72 -17.93 -23.85
N ILE A 226 6.07 -17.57 -22.61
CA ILE A 226 5.18 -16.86 -21.68
C ILE A 226 4.80 -15.49 -22.25
N ALA A 227 5.76 -14.71 -22.76
CA ALA A 227 5.48 -13.40 -23.34
C ALA A 227 4.50 -13.49 -24.52
N GLN A 228 4.73 -14.44 -25.46
CA GLN A 228 3.84 -14.65 -26.60
C GLN A 228 2.43 -15.06 -26.16
N ARG A 229 2.31 -16.03 -25.25
CA ARG A 229 1.00 -16.51 -24.79
C ARG A 229 0.27 -15.46 -23.96
N HIS A 230 0.96 -14.73 -23.09
CA HIS A 230 0.38 -13.63 -22.33
C HIS A 230 -0.24 -12.58 -23.24
N ALA A 231 0.46 -12.18 -24.32
CA ALA A 231 -0.06 -11.21 -25.28
C ALA A 231 -1.36 -11.67 -25.95
N VAL A 232 -1.42 -12.93 -26.40
CA VAL A 232 -2.61 -13.50 -27.04
C VAL A 232 -3.79 -13.57 -26.07
N LEU A 233 -3.57 -14.10 -24.86
CA LEU A 233 -4.63 -14.23 -23.86
C LEU A 233 -5.12 -12.88 -23.36
N HIS A 234 -4.21 -11.93 -23.18
CA HIS A 234 -4.55 -10.57 -22.80
C HIS A 234 -5.43 -9.91 -23.85
N ALA A 235 -5.04 -9.95 -25.14
CA ALA A 235 -5.83 -9.38 -26.22
C ALA A 235 -7.25 -9.96 -26.30
N ALA A 236 -7.38 -11.28 -26.13
CA ALA A 236 -8.69 -11.93 -26.10
C ALA A 236 -9.57 -11.44 -24.92
N ALA A 237 -8.99 -11.37 -23.72
CA ALA A 237 -9.68 -10.87 -22.54
C ALA A 237 -10.10 -9.40 -22.67
N GLU A 238 -9.24 -8.55 -23.23
CA GLU A 238 -9.52 -7.13 -23.45
C GLU A 238 -10.72 -6.91 -24.39
N VAL A 239 -10.83 -7.68 -25.47
CA VAL A 239 -11.98 -7.61 -26.39
C VAL A 239 -13.30 -7.99 -25.69
N VAL A 240 -13.27 -8.93 -24.74
CA VAL A 240 -14.45 -9.31 -23.94
C VAL A 240 -14.79 -8.24 -22.90
N LEU A 241 -13.78 -7.67 -22.23
CA LEU A 241 -13.97 -6.61 -21.24
C LEU A 241 -14.46 -5.31 -21.87
N GLU A 242 -14.00 -4.94 -23.06
CA GLU A 242 -14.46 -3.75 -23.78
C GLU A 242 -15.94 -3.87 -24.14
N ARG A 243 -16.33 -5.00 -24.75
CA ARG A 243 -17.75 -5.30 -25.04
C ARG A 243 -18.62 -5.31 -23.78
N SER A 244 -18.12 -5.91 -22.69
CA SER A 244 -18.83 -5.92 -21.41
C SER A 244 -18.95 -4.53 -20.80
N SER A 245 -17.95 -3.66 -20.98
CA SER A 245 -17.98 -2.26 -20.51
C SER A 245 -19.02 -1.44 -21.27
N GLN A 246 -19.15 -1.65 -22.60
CA GLN A 246 -20.20 -1.02 -23.40
C GLN A 246 -21.61 -1.49 -22.98
N GLN A 247 -21.78 -2.77 -22.64
CA GLN A 247 -23.02 -3.29 -22.06
C GLN A 247 -23.30 -2.68 -20.68
N LEU A 248 -22.27 -2.53 -19.85
CA LEU A 248 -22.36 -1.94 -18.52
C LEU A 248 -22.83 -0.48 -18.59
N MET A 249 -22.28 0.31 -19.52
CA MET A 249 -22.70 1.70 -19.75
C MET A 249 -24.17 1.79 -20.16
N ARG A 250 -24.65 0.89 -21.04
CA ARG A 250 -26.06 0.84 -21.45
C ARG A 250 -27.01 0.52 -20.30
N LEU A 251 -26.64 -0.41 -19.42
CA LEU A 251 -27.46 -0.79 -18.26
C LEU A 251 -27.43 0.27 -17.14
N ARG A 252 -26.30 0.97 -16.95
CA ARG A 252 -26.17 2.04 -15.95
C ARG A 252 -27.03 3.26 -16.24
N GLY A 253 -27.28 3.59 -17.50
CA GLY A 253 -28.16 4.71 -17.87
C GLY A 253 -29.62 4.57 -17.39
N GLN A 254 -29.97 3.45 -16.75
CA GLN A 254 -31.28 3.16 -16.15
C GLN A 254 -31.26 3.17 -14.60
N ASP A 255 -30.08 3.28 -13.97
CA ASP A 255 -29.90 3.20 -12.52
C ASP A 255 -29.49 4.57 -11.95
N ASN A 256 -30.44 5.24 -11.29
CA ASN A 256 -30.26 6.56 -10.67
C ASN A 256 -29.98 6.49 -9.16
N GLY A 257 -29.47 5.35 -8.66
CA GLY A 257 -29.20 5.15 -7.25
C GLY A 257 -28.26 6.19 -6.63
N SER A 258 -28.55 6.59 -5.39
CA SER A 258 -27.65 7.44 -4.59
C SER A 258 -26.34 6.73 -4.31
N LEU A 259 -25.21 7.43 -4.48
CA LEU A 259 -23.89 6.90 -4.19
C LEU A 259 -23.51 7.16 -2.73
N LEU A 260 -22.96 6.16 -2.04
CA LEU A 260 -22.54 6.28 -0.64
C LEU A 260 -21.02 6.19 -0.50
N PHE A 261 -20.41 7.21 0.09
CA PHE A 261 -19.02 7.23 0.52
C PHE A 261 -18.95 7.07 2.04
N ARG A 262 -18.19 6.10 2.54
CA ARG A 262 -18.01 5.87 3.98
C ARG A 262 -16.60 6.24 4.43
N MET A 263 -16.51 6.93 5.57
CA MET A 263 -15.25 7.39 6.17
C MET A 263 -15.24 7.22 7.70
N SER A 264 -14.05 7.13 8.30
CA SER A 264 -13.88 7.26 9.75
C SER A 264 -13.69 8.74 10.14
N ALA A 265 -14.55 9.26 11.01
CA ALA A 265 -14.47 10.64 11.48
C ALA A 265 -13.17 10.92 12.28
N ILE A 266 -12.67 9.93 13.04
CA ILE A 266 -11.53 10.12 13.96
C ILE A 266 -10.19 9.89 13.25
N GLN A 267 -10.09 8.83 12.43
CA GLN A 267 -8.82 8.42 11.83
C GLN A 267 -8.55 9.11 10.49
N ASP A 268 -9.59 9.39 9.71
CA ASP A 268 -9.42 9.84 8.33
C ASP A 268 -9.45 11.36 8.19
N MET A 269 -10.17 12.12 9.03
CA MET A 269 -10.29 13.58 8.88
C MET A 269 -9.00 14.38 9.12
N ARG A 270 -7.94 13.78 9.69
CA ARG A 270 -6.64 14.46 9.87
C ARG A 270 -5.85 14.64 8.58
N ARG A 271 -6.25 13.96 7.49
CA ARG A 271 -5.57 13.98 6.20
C ARG A 271 -6.59 14.02 5.06
N PRO A 272 -6.17 14.42 3.86
CA PRO A 272 -7.04 14.32 2.69
C PRO A 272 -7.42 12.85 2.40
N ASN A 273 -8.68 12.62 2.02
CA ASN A 273 -9.17 11.30 1.64
C ASN A 273 -9.84 11.34 0.28
N LEU A 274 -9.36 10.48 -0.60
CA LEU A 274 -10.03 10.17 -1.85
C LEU A 274 -11.30 9.36 -1.55
N LEU A 275 -12.44 9.89 -1.95
CA LEU A 275 -13.75 9.29 -1.82
C LEU A 275 -14.00 8.37 -3.01
N LEU A 276 -14.03 7.07 -2.74
CA LEU A 276 -14.36 6.03 -3.71
C LEU A 276 -15.36 5.06 -3.06
N SER A 277 -16.47 4.77 -3.74
CA SER A 277 -17.48 3.83 -3.22
C SER A 277 -16.90 2.44 -3.12
N ASP A 278 -17.12 1.79 -1.97
CA ASP A 278 -16.71 0.41 -1.69
C ASP A 278 -15.23 0.15 -2.02
N ALA A 279 -14.37 1.11 -1.70
CA ALA A 279 -12.94 1.05 -1.92
C ALA A 279 -12.18 1.27 -0.61
N PRO A 280 -11.01 0.62 -0.42
CA PRO A 280 -10.16 0.93 0.71
C PRO A 280 -9.61 2.37 0.59
N PRO A 281 -9.37 3.08 1.70
CA PRO A 281 -8.77 4.40 1.66
C PRO A 281 -7.35 4.33 1.08
N LEU A 282 -6.85 5.47 0.61
CA LEU A 282 -5.45 5.62 0.21
C LEU A 282 -4.52 5.20 1.35
N ARG A 283 -3.36 4.61 1.01
CA ARG A 283 -2.35 4.22 1.99
C ARG A 283 -1.90 5.45 2.78
N THR A 284 -1.49 5.25 4.02
CA THR A 284 -1.02 6.35 4.89
C THR A 284 0.05 7.20 4.23
N SER A 285 1.03 6.61 3.53
CA SER A 285 2.06 7.35 2.78
C SER A 285 1.47 8.20 1.65
N GLN A 286 0.56 7.64 0.85
CA GLN A 286 -0.12 8.37 -0.23
C GLN A 286 -0.93 9.56 0.32
N ARG A 287 -1.58 9.41 1.48
CA ARG A 287 -2.27 10.51 2.16
C ARG A 287 -1.31 11.59 2.67
N VAL A 288 -0.08 11.22 3.09
CA VAL A 288 0.97 12.21 3.42
C VAL A 288 1.35 13.00 2.17
N ASP A 289 1.63 12.32 1.08
CA ASP A 289 2.15 12.95 -0.14
C ASP A 289 1.09 13.89 -0.74
N LEU A 290 -0.19 13.47 -0.73
CA LEU A 290 -1.32 14.32 -1.11
C LEU A 290 -1.46 15.55 -0.19
N GLN A 291 -1.33 15.39 1.12
CA GLN A 291 -1.38 16.52 2.05
C GLN A 291 -0.25 17.52 1.79
N LYS A 292 0.97 17.04 1.52
CA LYS A 292 2.11 17.91 1.16
C LYS A 292 1.83 18.64 -0.15
N SER A 293 1.31 17.95 -1.15
CA SER A 293 0.96 18.52 -2.45
C SER A 293 -0.04 19.66 -2.32
N ILE A 294 -1.14 19.44 -1.57
CA ILE A 294 -2.17 20.44 -1.29
C ILE A 294 -1.55 21.65 -0.58
N ARG A 295 -0.80 21.44 0.50
CA ARG A 295 -0.17 22.54 1.26
C ARG A 295 0.80 23.35 0.41
N SER A 296 1.59 22.69 -0.44
CA SER A 296 2.51 23.36 -1.34
C SER A 296 1.78 24.22 -2.37
N ALA A 297 0.72 23.68 -2.99
CA ALA A 297 -0.11 24.44 -3.93
C ALA A 297 -0.81 25.64 -3.28
N VAL A 298 -1.37 25.46 -2.08
CA VAL A 298 -2.04 26.52 -1.32
C VAL A 298 -1.05 27.62 -0.93
N ALA A 299 0.14 27.25 -0.45
CA ALA A 299 1.18 28.22 -0.12
C ALA A 299 1.63 29.04 -1.34
N GLU A 300 1.87 28.37 -2.48
CA GLU A 300 2.28 29.02 -3.73
C GLU A 300 1.22 30.00 -4.24
N PHE A 301 -0.05 29.57 -4.30
CA PHE A 301 -1.12 30.46 -4.75
C PHE A 301 -1.36 31.62 -3.78
N ASN A 302 -1.31 31.39 -2.46
CA ASN A 302 -1.42 32.50 -1.49
C ASN A 302 -0.28 33.52 -1.65
N TRP A 303 0.93 33.05 -1.95
CA TRP A 303 2.06 33.93 -2.27
C TRP A 303 1.82 34.73 -3.56
N LEU A 304 1.38 34.08 -4.64
CA LEU A 304 1.07 34.74 -5.91
C LEU A 304 -0.05 35.78 -5.77
N MET A 305 -1.12 35.44 -5.06
CA MET A 305 -2.27 36.32 -4.81
C MET A 305 -1.90 37.58 -4.00
N THR A 306 -0.80 37.55 -3.24
CA THR A 306 -0.33 38.69 -2.43
C THR A 306 0.73 39.56 -3.13
N HIS A 307 1.32 39.09 -4.24
CA HIS A 307 2.45 39.75 -4.93
C HIS A 307 2.13 40.02 -6.42
N SER A 308 0.97 40.63 -6.68
CA SER A 308 0.22 40.69 -7.95
C SER A 308 0.87 41.42 -9.17
N GLU A 309 2.18 41.30 -9.41
CA GLU A 309 2.82 41.73 -10.66
C GLU A 309 2.82 40.65 -11.75
N GLN A 310 2.54 39.39 -11.40
CA GLN A 310 2.39 38.28 -12.34
C GLN A 310 0.96 37.73 -12.31
N GLY A 311 0.32 37.64 -13.48
CA GLY A 311 -1.05 37.15 -13.61
C GLY A 311 -1.17 35.67 -13.23
N HIS A 312 -1.84 35.39 -12.12
CA HIS A 312 -2.18 34.03 -11.65
C HIS A 312 -3.58 33.57 -12.13
N ALA A 313 -4.29 34.42 -12.86
CA ALA A 313 -5.62 34.09 -13.39
C ALA A 313 -5.50 32.96 -14.42
N GLY A 314 -6.23 31.86 -14.19
CA GLY A 314 -6.24 30.70 -15.07
C GLY A 314 -5.09 29.71 -14.88
N GLN A 315 -4.38 29.78 -13.76
CA GLN A 315 -3.43 28.75 -13.35
C GLN A 315 -4.07 27.73 -12.41
N TYR A 316 -3.57 26.50 -12.43
CA TYR A 316 -3.93 25.43 -11.50
C TYR A 316 -2.70 24.58 -11.12
N ALA A 317 -2.81 23.88 -10.01
CA ALA A 317 -1.82 22.90 -9.56
C ALA A 317 -2.48 21.53 -9.43
N GLU A 318 -1.98 20.53 -10.16
CA GLU A 318 -2.40 19.13 -10.01
C GLU A 318 -1.92 18.59 -8.65
N VAL A 319 -2.84 18.23 -7.76
CA VAL A 319 -2.49 17.71 -6.44
C VAL A 319 -2.64 16.19 -6.33
N LEU A 320 -3.44 15.59 -7.20
CA LEU A 320 -3.65 14.15 -7.25
C LEU A 320 -3.93 13.71 -8.69
N SER A 321 -3.29 12.62 -9.10
CA SER A 321 -3.59 11.88 -10.33
C SER A 321 -3.70 10.38 -10.04
N PHE A 322 -4.68 9.70 -10.63
CA PHE A 322 -4.93 8.27 -10.42
C PHE A 322 -5.80 7.64 -11.53
N ASP A 323 -5.85 6.32 -11.60
CA ASP A 323 -6.85 5.54 -12.38
C ASP A 323 -7.75 4.71 -11.45
N LEU A 324 -8.85 4.20 -11.99
CA LEU A 324 -9.63 3.14 -11.33
C LEU A 324 -9.14 1.78 -11.83
N VAL A 325 -8.84 0.87 -10.90
CA VAL A 325 -8.32 -0.46 -11.26
C VAL A 325 -9.35 -1.26 -12.06
N SER A 326 -10.59 -1.33 -11.56
CA SER A 326 -11.69 -2.05 -12.20
C SER A 326 -12.51 -1.14 -13.11
N ARG A 327 -12.84 -1.64 -14.31
CA ARG A 327 -13.81 -1.04 -15.25
C ARG A 327 -15.24 -1.09 -14.73
N THR A 328 -15.50 -1.95 -13.73
CA THR A 328 -16.83 -2.11 -13.12
C THR A 328 -17.17 -1.00 -12.14
N LYS A 329 -16.18 -0.18 -11.75
CA LYS A 329 -16.41 1.01 -10.92
C LYS A 329 -17.04 2.11 -11.75
N GLU A 330 -17.95 2.83 -11.11
CA GLU A 330 -18.48 4.07 -11.67
C GLU A 330 -17.43 5.16 -11.53
N VAL A 331 -17.32 6.03 -12.53
CA VAL A 331 -16.43 7.19 -12.47
C VAL A 331 -17.12 8.24 -11.60
N ARG A 332 -17.21 7.95 -10.31
CA ARG A 332 -17.78 8.80 -9.27
C ARG A 332 -16.83 8.80 -8.09
N PHE A 333 -16.14 9.91 -7.93
CA PHE A 333 -15.15 10.10 -6.89
C PHE A 333 -15.22 11.51 -6.34
N GLY A 334 -14.55 11.72 -5.23
CA GLY A 334 -14.37 13.04 -4.66
C GLY A 334 -13.12 13.11 -3.80
N LEU A 335 -12.83 14.28 -3.28
CA LEU A 335 -11.78 14.48 -2.29
C LEU A 335 -12.38 15.21 -1.11
N CYS A 336 -12.15 14.67 0.09
CA CYS A 336 -12.49 15.30 1.35
C CYS A 336 -11.20 15.75 2.04
N VAL A 337 -11.14 17.02 2.40
CA VAL A 337 -9.99 17.64 3.07
C VAL A 337 -10.47 18.56 4.19
N ALA A 338 -9.72 18.69 5.27
CA ALA A 338 -10.01 19.68 6.30
C ALA A 338 -10.03 21.09 5.67
N LEU A 339 -11.04 21.91 6.00
CA LEU A 339 -11.18 23.24 5.40
C LEU A 339 -9.94 24.11 5.65
N ALA A 340 -9.33 23.96 6.83
CA ALA A 340 -8.11 24.67 7.23
C ALA A 340 -6.89 24.41 6.34
N GLU A 341 -6.88 23.31 5.57
CA GLU A 341 -5.81 23.04 4.58
C GLU A 341 -5.95 23.90 3.32
N ILE A 342 -7.14 24.45 3.06
CA ILE A 342 -7.46 25.24 1.86
C ILE A 342 -7.63 26.72 2.19
N SER A 343 -8.25 27.03 3.32
CA SER A 343 -8.59 28.39 3.71
C SER A 343 -8.65 28.55 5.22
N THR A 344 -8.18 29.69 5.71
CA THR A 344 -8.20 30.07 7.13
C THR A 344 -9.16 31.22 7.41
N ILE A 345 -10.19 31.42 6.58
CA ILE A 345 -11.16 32.50 6.79
C ILE A 345 -12.01 32.26 8.04
N GLU A 346 -12.24 33.32 8.80
CA GLU A 346 -13.16 33.31 9.93
C GLU A 346 -14.57 33.61 9.45
N GLN A 347 -15.51 32.71 9.73
CA GLN A 347 -16.93 32.82 9.37
C GLN A 347 -17.79 32.15 10.43
N ASP A 348 -19.06 32.56 10.54
CA ASP A 348 -20.05 31.81 11.30
C ASP A 348 -20.52 30.58 10.50
N TRP A 349 -19.70 29.54 10.55
CA TRP A 349 -19.92 28.29 9.84
C TRP A 349 -21.27 27.63 10.20
N GLN A 350 -21.68 27.74 11.46
CA GLN A 350 -22.94 27.14 11.93
C GLN A 350 -24.14 27.88 11.34
N ALA A 351 -24.14 29.21 11.38
CA ALA A 351 -25.21 30.00 10.78
C ALA A 351 -25.28 29.80 9.26
N LEU A 352 -24.13 29.80 8.56
CA LEU A 352 -24.07 29.57 7.12
C LEU A 352 -24.60 28.18 6.73
N ALA A 353 -24.23 27.14 7.48
CA ALA A 353 -24.71 25.78 7.23
C ALA A 353 -26.20 25.64 7.49
N ALA A 354 -26.71 26.23 8.59
CA ALA A 354 -28.14 26.21 8.93
C ALA A 354 -29.00 26.89 7.85
N LEU A 355 -28.48 27.95 7.24
CA LEU A 355 -29.14 28.66 6.13
C LEU A 355 -28.91 28.02 4.76
N GLN A 356 -28.12 26.95 4.68
CA GLN A 356 -27.66 26.37 3.41
C GLN A 356 -27.05 27.43 2.48
N GLY A 357 -26.28 28.36 3.05
CA GLY A 357 -25.72 29.51 2.36
C GLY A 357 -24.52 29.17 1.47
N GLU A 358 -23.82 30.23 1.05
CA GLU A 358 -22.58 30.15 0.27
C GLU A 358 -21.52 31.07 0.87
N VAL A 359 -20.25 30.71 0.72
CA VAL A 359 -19.09 31.49 1.16
C VAL A 359 -18.10 31.65 0.00
N ALA A 360 -17.47 32.82 -0.11
CA ALA A 360 -16.38 33.01 -1.08
C ALA A 360 -15.07 32.42 -0.53
N LEU A 361 -14.47 31.47 -1.25
CA LEU A 361 -13.13 30.95 -0.97
C LEU A 361 -12.12 31.48 -2.00
N PRO A 362 -10.89 31.82 -1.60
CA PRO A 362 -9.86 32.31 -2.51
C PRO A 362 -9.33 31.20 -3.43
N LEU A 363 -9.31 29.96 -2.95
CA LEU A 363 -8.88 28.77 -3.69
C LEU A 363 -10.02 27.76 -3.72
N ARG A 364 -10.18 27.07 -4.84
CA ARG A 364 -11.13 25.97 -5.01
C ARG A 364 -10.47 24.79 -5.70
N MET A 365 -11.05 23.61 -5.54
CA MET A 365 -10.64 22.41 -6.25
C MET A 365 -11.64 22.04 -7.33
N SER A 366 -11.14 21.47 -8.41
CA SER A 366 -11.96 20.80 -9.40
C SER A 366 -11.23 19.55 -9.91
N THR A 367 -11.87 18.83 -10.81
CA THR A 367 -11.41 17.56 -11.34
C THR A 367 -11.29 17.62 -12.85
N ALA A 368 -10.40 16.83 -13.42
CA ALA A 368 -10.30 16.61 -14.87
C ALA A 368 -10.06 15.14 -15.18
N THR A 369 -10.34 14.74 -16.42
CA THR A 369 -9.83 13.50 -16.99
C THR A 369 -8.83 13.88 -18.07
N VAL A 370 -7.60 13.37 -17.95
CA VAL A 370 -6.50 13.77 -18.83
C VAL A 370 -5.91 12.55 -19.52
N ALA A 371 -5.70 12.67 -20.83
CA ALA A 371 -5.04 11.65 -21.62
C ALA A 371 -3.57 11.51 -21.20
N THR A 372 -3.12 10.28 -21.03
CA THR A 372 -1.72 9.96 -20.81
C THR A 372 -0.96 9.94 -22.14
N LYS A 373 0.37 10.08 -22.06
CA LYS A 373 1.23 9.89 -23.24
C LYS A 373 1.17 8.42 -23.68
N PRO A 374 0.97 8.11 -24.96
CA PRO A 374 1.00 6.73 -25.44
C PRO A 374 2.28 6.00 -25.02
N GLY A 375 2.14 4.78 -24.51
CA GLY A 375 3.25 3.97 -24.03
C GLY A 375 3.86 4.39 -22.68
N SER A 376 3.22 5.31 -21.93
CA SER A 376 3.77 5.78 -20.64
C SER A 376 3.28 4.99 -19.42
N HIS A 377 2.03 4.51 -19.43
CA HIS A 377 1.40 3.88 -18.27
C HIS A 377 0.81 2.50 -18.64
N PHE A 378 1.23 1.47 -17.91
CA PHE A 378 0.79 0.09 -18.16
C PHE A 378 0.45 -0.67 -16.89
N ARG A 379 -0.73 -1.28 -16.86
CA ARG A 379 -1.11 -2.29 -15.87
C ARG A 379 -1.03 -3.67 -16.51
N GLY A 380 0.09 -4.35 -16.29
CA GLY A 380 0.39 -5.56 -17.06
C GLY A 380 0.62 -5.19 -18.52
N LEU A 381 -0.16 -5.75 -19.43
CA LEU A 381 -0.14 -5.40 -20.85
C LEU A 381 -1.18 -4.34 -21.24
N LYS A 382 -2.09 -3.97 -20.30
CA LYS A 382 -3.11 -2.95 -20.55
C LYS A 382 -2.48 -1.57 -20.45
N GLU A 383 -2.49 -0.84 -21.56
CA GLU A 383 -2.18 0.58 -21.57
C GLU A 383 -3.28 1.37 -20.85
N ILE A 384 -2.88 2.23 -19.93
CA ILE A 384 -3.79 3.19 -19.29
C ILE A 384 -3.71 4.46 -20.10
N ARG A 385 -4.82 4.84 -20.70
CA ARG A 385 -4.88 5.97 -21.63
C ARG A 385 -5.31 7.27 -20.98
N GLU A 386 -5.96 7.20 -19.82
CA GLU A 386 -6.51 8.35 -19.13
C GLU A 386 -6.25 8.24 -17.64
N LEU A 387 -6.06 9.39 -17.00
CA LEU A 387 -5.96 9.53 -15.55
C LEU A 387 -6.98 10.57 -15.09
N PHE A 388 -7.55 10.33 -13.91
CA PHE A 388 -8.35 11.30 -13.19
C PHE A 388 -7.42 12.21 -12.40
N GLN A 389 -7.61 13.52 -12.55
CA GLN A 389 -6.87 14.54 -11.85
C GLN A 389 -7.77 15.31 -10.89
N ILE A 390 -7.21 15.70 -9.76
CA ILE A 390 -7.77 16.71 -8.86
C ILE A 390 -6.75 17.83 -8.77
N TYR A 391 -7.20 19.06 -8.96
CA TYR A 391 -6.35 20.24 -8.97
C TYR A 391 -6.91 21.35 -8.08
N ILE A 392 -6.02 22.25 -7.64
CA ILE A 392 -6.35 23.49 -6.93
C ILE A 392 -6.14 24.68 -7.87
N THR A 393 -7.03 25.67 -7.84
CA THR A 393 -6.93 26.90 -8.63
C THR A 393 -7.44 28.12 -7.86
N PRO A 394 -6.89 29.34 -8.08
CA PRO A 394 -7.44 30.58 -7.56
C PRO A 394 -8.82 30.88 -8.16
N ALA A 395 -9.81 31.10 -7.28
CA ALA A 395 -11.17 31.42 -7.68
C ALA A 395 -11.33 32.94 -7.93
N THR A 396 -10.62 33.42 -8.95
CA THR A 396 -10.59 34.83 -9.35
C THR A 396 -10.97 35.02 -10.82
N GLY A 397 -11.40 36.23 -11.18
CA GLY A 397 -11.81 36.56 -12.54
C GLY A 397 -13.09 35.83 -12.96
N VAL A 398 -13.00 35.01 -14.01
CA VAL A 398 -14.13 34.24 -14.57
C VAL A 398 -14.49 33.00 -13.73
N LEU A 399 -13.61 32.56 -12.84
CA LEU A 399 -13.86 31.42 -11.97
C LEU A 399 -14.67 31.86 -10.75
N PRO A 400 -15.84 31.25 -10.46
CA PRO A 400 -16.67 31.64 -9.32
C PRO A 400 -15.97 31.33 -8.00
N SER A 401 -16.01 32.27 -7.06
CA SER A 401 -15.43 32.10 -5.71
C SER A 401 -16.39 31.46 -4.70
N LYS A 402 -17.70 31.51 -4.95
CA LYS A 402 -18.70 31.03 -4.01
C LYS A 402 -18.79 29.49 -3.98
N VAL A 403 -18.74 28.94 -2.77
CA VAL A 403 -18.87 27.51 -2.44
C VAL A 403 -20.08 27.33 -1.52
N ARG A 404 -20.86 26.27 -1.75
CA ARG A 404 -22.04 25.93 -0.94
C ARG A 404 -21.64 25.44 0.45
N VAL A 405 -22.33 25.91 1.48
CA VAL A 405 -22.13 25.48 2.88
C VAL A 405 -23.31 24.62 3.30
N ARG A 406 -23.07 23.38 3.75
CA ARG A 406 -24.11 22.42 4.13
C ARG A 406 -23.81 21.79 5.50
N PRO A 407 -24.85 21.49 6.31
CA PRO A 407 -24.65 20.82 7.58
C PRO A 407 -24.48 19.31 7.34
N ALA A 408 -23.57 18.68 8.09
CA ALA A 408 -23.61 17.24 8.29
C ALA A 408 -24.65 16.92 9.37
N VAL A 409 -25.62 16.07 9.04
CA VAL A 409 -26.71 15.70 9.95
C VAL A 409 -26.34 14.42 10.69
N TRP A 410 -26.57 14.37 12.00
CA TRP A 410 -26.40 13.14 12.76
C TRP A 410 -27.51 12.14 12.44
N ASP A 411 -27.12 10.96 11.98
CA ASP A 411 -28.00 9.82 11.73
C ASP A 411 -27.85 8.81 12.89
N GLU A 412 -28.88 8.74 13.74
CA GLU A 412 -28.91 7.82 14.89
C GLU A 412 -28.85 6.35 14.46
N ALA A 413 -29.51 5.99 13.36
CA ALA A 413 -29.57 4.59 12.91
C ALA A 413 -28.20 4.13 12.39
N GLY A 414 -27.52 4.99 11.62
CA GLY A 414 -26.18 4.73 11.10
C GLY A 414 -25.04 5.00 12.10
N ARG A 415 -25.34 5.66 13.23
CA ARG A 415 -24.34 6.20 14.19
C ARG A 415 -23.23 7.01 13.48
N ALA A 416 -23.63 7.80 12.49
CA ALA A 416 -22.73 8.51 11.59
C ALA A 416 -23.24 9.94 11.33
N PHE A 417 -22.32 10.85 11.02
CA PHE A 417 -22.69 12.12 10.41
C PHE A 417 -22.89 11.91 8.91
N ARG A 418 -23.91 12.54 8.33
CA ARG A 418 -24.30 12.35 6.93
C ARG A 418 -24.41 13.69 6.21
N LEU A 419 -23.77 13.78 5.04
CA LEU A 419 -24.03 14.81 4.04
C LEU A 419 -24.80 14.18 2.89
N THR A 420 -25.82 14.85 2.38
CA THR A 420 -26.46 14.53 1.10
C THR A 420 -26.29 15.74 0.18
N THR A 421 -25.68 15.55 -0.99
CA THR A 421 -25.43 16.66 -1.93
C THR A 421 -26.71 17.14 -2.59
N ASP A 422 -26.71 18.40 -3.02
CA ASP A 422 -27.88 19.00 -3.69
C ASP A 422 -28.10 18.42 -5.11
N GLY A 423 -29.36 18.26 -5.49
CA GLY A 423 -29.80 17.91 -6.84
C GLY A 423 -30.34 16.48 -7.00
N PRO A 424 -30.71 16.08 -8.24
CA PRO A 424 -31.46 14.84 -8.50
C PRO A 424 -30.64 13.55 -8.36
N HIS A 425 -29.31 13.62 -8.49
CA HIS A 425 -28.40 12.49 -8.32
C HIS A 425 -27.56 12.71 -7.05
N ALA A 426 -28.23 12.67 -5.91
CA ALA A 426 -27.60 12.97 -4.63
C ALA A 426 -26.53 11.92 -4.27
N ARG A 427 -25.33 12.42 -3.98
CA ARG A 427 -24.22 11.67 -3.39
C ARG A 427 -24.30 11.84 -1.88
N VAL A 428 -24.01 10.76 -1.14
CA VAL A 428 -24.05 10.71 0.30
C VAL A 428 -22.65 10.45 0.84
N ILE A 429 -22.21 11.25 1.80
CA ILE A 429 -21.00 10.94 2.58
C ILE A 429 -21.43 10.63 4.01
N GLU A 430 -20.94 9.52 4.55
CA GLU A 430 -21.10 9.10 5.93
C GLU A 430 -19.75 9.10 6.67
N TRP A 431 -19.68 9.86 7.77
CA TRP A 431 -18.56 9.86 8.71
C TRP A 431 -18.94 9.13 9.99
N THR A 432 -18.36 7.95 10.18
CA THR A 432 -18.61 7.06 11.34
C THR A 432 -17.71 7.43 12.53
N ARG A 433 -18.24 7.42 13.77
CA ARG A 433 -17.45 7.76 14.98
C ARG A 433 -16.58 6.62 15.52
N ALA A 434 -16.84 5.37 15.16
CA ALA A 434 -16.22 4.22 15.80
C ALA A 434 -14.97 3.71 15.05
N ASP A 435 -14.01 3.16 15.81
CA ASP A 435 -12.89 2.33 15.36
C ASP A 435 -13.33 1.00 14.69
N SER A 436 -14.63 0.83 14.41
CA SER A 436 -15.23 -0.39 13.85
C SER A 436 -14.95 -0.61 12.36
N LEU A 437 -14.32 0.35 11.68
CA LEU A 437 -13.59 0.05 10.46
C LEU A 437 -12.22 -0.50 10.87
N ALA A 438 -12.19 -1.75 11.35
CA ALA A 438 -10.98 -2.54 11.13
C ALA A 438 -10.72 -2.42 9.63
N ALA A 439 -9.63 -1.75 9.23
CA ALA A 439 -9.25 -1.66 7.83
C ALA A 439 -9.36 -3.09 7.29
N PRO A 440 -10.32 -3.39 6.39
CA PRO A 440 -10.52 -4.75 5.96
C PRO A 440 -9.15 -5.21 5.47
N VAL A 441 -8.64 -6.31 6.02
CA VAL A 441 -7.44 -6.96 5.47
C VAL A 441 -7.75 -7.07 3.99
N ALA A 442 -7.03 -6.29 3.16
CA ALA A 442 -7.48 -6.00 1.81
C ALA A 442 -7.66 -7.31 1.06
N SER A 443 -8.90 -7.75 0.93
CA SER A 443 -9.24 -8.91 0.12
C SER A 443 -8.87 -8.58 -1.33
N GLU A 444 -8.62 -9.59 -2.16
CA GLU A 444 -8.28 -9.33 -3.55
C GLU A 444 -9.39 -8.55 -4.29
N GLN A 445 -10.65 -8.78 -3.91
CA GLN A 445 -11.80 -7.99 -4.36
C GLN A 445 -11.69 -6.51 -3.96
N SER A 446 -11.18 -6.20 -2.77
CA SER A 446 -10.94 -4.81 -2.31
C SER A 446 -9.82 -4.12 -3.10
N ARG A 447 -8.88 -4.86 -3.68
CA ARG A 447 -7.79 -4.27 -4.51
C ARG A 447 -8.24 -3.87 -5.91
N LEU A 448 -9.15 -4.63 -6.53
CA LEU A 448 -9.74 -4.23 -7.81
C LEU A 448 -10.63 -2.99 -7.67
N ASP A 449 -11.10 -2.75 -6.44
CA ASP A 449 -11.96 -1.63 -6.11
C ASP A 449 -11.22 -0.34 -5.76
N SER A 450 -9.88 -0.39 -5.64
CA SER A 450 -9.08 0.76 -5.26
C SER A 450 -8.77 1.68 -6.45
N ALA A 451 -8.25 2.88 -6.14
CA ALA A 451 -7.47 3.64 -7.11
C ALA A 451 -6.14 2.94 -7.42
N GLY A 452 -5.63 3.10 -8.64
CA GLY A 452 -4.27 2.77 -9.01
C GLY A 452 -3.55 3.99 -9.59
N PHE A 453 -2.27 3.81 -9.96
CA PHE A 453 -1.41 4.88 -10.48
C PHE A 453 -1.51 6.20 -9.68
N ILE A 454 -1.67 6.07 -8.37
CA ILE A 454 -1.86 7.19 -7.46
C ILE A 454 -0.55 7.97 -7.38
N HIS A 455 -0.60 9.23 -7.78
CA HIS A 455 0.52 10.16 -7.74
C HIS A 455 0.08 11.50 -7.15
N SER A 456 0.89 12.02 -6.24
CA SER A 456 0.79 13.37 -5.69
C SER A 456 2.20 13.93 -5.59
N SER A 457 2.53 14.94 -6.39
CA SER A 457 3.83 15.61 -6.29
C SER A 457 3.87 16.44 -5.00
N PRO A 458 4.88 16.27 -4.12
CA PRO A 458 5.00 17.11 -2.93
C PRO A 458 5.15 18.61 -3.25
N VAL A 459 5.59 18.94 -4.45
CA VAL A 459 5.72 20.30 -4.99
C VAL A 459 5.09 20.29 -6.39
N PRO A 460 3.76 20.48 -6.50
CA PRO A 460 3.07 20.43 -7.79
C PRO A 460 3.44 21.66 -8.63
N THR A 461 3.69 21.43 -9.91
CA THR A 461 3.98 22.51 -10.87
C THR A 461 2.68 23.24 -11.23
N LEU A 462 2.75 24.55 -11.39
CA LEU A 462 1.64 25.35 -11.90
C LEU A 462 1.51 25.18 -13.42
N ALA A 463 0.31 24.87 -13.87
CA ALA A 463 -0.06 24.80 -15.28
C ALA A 463 -1.17 25.82 -15.58
N SER A 464 -1.33 26.17 -16.84
CA SER A 464 -2.42 27.05 -17.30
C SER A 464 -3.55 26.21 -17.91
N PHE A 465 -4.80 26.66 -17.75
CA PHE A 465 -5.93 26.04 -18.44
C PHE A 465 -5.87 26.30 -19.95
N ASP A 466 -6.17 25.27 -20.75
CA ASP A 466 -6.41 25.44 -22.18
C ASP A 466 -7.75 26.14 -22.45
N SER A 467 -8.76 25.91 -21.60
CA SER A 467 -10.09 26.51 -21.69
C SER A 467 -10.66 26.72 -20.28
N ILE A 468 -10.39 27.89 -19.70
CA ILE A 468 -10.79 28.24 -18.33
C ILE A 468 -12.31 28.29 -18.18
N GLU A 469 -13.05 28.55 -19.27
CA GLU A 469 -14.50 28.62 -19.30
C GLU A 469 -15.18 27.26 -19.10
N ASP A 470 -14.44 26.15 -19.23
CA ASP A 470 -14.96 24.80 -19.02
C ASP A 470 -14.81 24.32 -17.57
N VAL A 471 -14.08 25.07 -16.74
CA VAL A 471 -13.90 24.73 -15.33
C VAL A 471 -15.23 24.82 -14.59
N ARG A 472 -15.61 23.73 -13.93
CA ARG A 472 -16.82 23.62 -13.10
C ARG A 472 -16.43 23.20 -11.70
N PHE A 473 -17.24 23.60 -10.72
CA PHE A 473 -17.03 23.25 -9.33
C PHE A 473 -18.29 22.53 -8.80
N ASP A 474 -18.15 21.25 -8.43
CA ASP A 474 -19.14 20.53 -7.63
C ASP A 474 -18.54 20.26 -6.24
N ASP A 475 -18.50 21.31 -5.44
CA ASP A 475 -17.85 21.33 -4.13
C ASP A 475 -18.77 21.89 -3.04
N TYR A 476 -18.38 21.61 -1.80
CA TYR A 476 -19.11 21.95 -0.59
C TYR A 476 -18.14 22.23 0.56
N VAL A 477 -18.49 23.19 1.40
CA VAL A 477 -18.03 23.22 2.79
C VAL A 477 -19.07 22.49 3.64
N VAL A 478 -18.64 21.48 4.37
CA VAL A 478 -19.49 20.67 5.24
C VAL A 478 -19.18 21.01 6.69
N VAL A 479 -20.22 21.39 7.43
CA VAL A 479 -20.11 21.84 8.83
C VAL A 479 -20.76 20.81 9.73
N PHE A 480 -20.01 20.30 10.71
CA PHE A 480 -20.52 19.32 11.67
C PHE A 480 -21.27 20.01 12.81
N PRO A 481 -22.23 19.30 13.46
CA PRO A 481 -22.99 19.86 14.58
C PRO A 481 -22.07 20.34 15.70
N GLN A 482 -22.48 21.42 16.40
CA GLN A 482 -21.75 21.94 17.54
C GLN A 482 -21.57 20.85 18.62
N GLY A 483 -20.37 20.78 19.20
CA GLY A 483 -20.03 19.74 20.20
C GLY A 483 -19.63 18.37 19.60
N SER A 484 -19.63 18.21 18.26
CA SER A 484 -19.12 16.99 17.62
C SER A 484 -17.61 16.79 17.76
N GLY A 485 -16.86 17.87 18.02
CA GLY A 485 -15.39 17.87 18.03
C GLY A 485 -14.74 17.78 16.65
N LEU A 486 -15.53 17.90 15.57
CA LEU A 486 -15.07 17.84 14.18
C LEU A 486 -15.04 19.23 13.56
N GLU A 487 -13.93 19.54 12.88
CA GLU A 487 -13.78 20.78 12.12
C GLU A 487 -14.52 20.70 10.77
N PRO A 488 -14.92 21.85 10.19
CA PRO A 488 -15.46 21.88 8.84
C PRO A 488 -14.50 21.26 7.81
N VAL A 489 -15.07 20.58 6.82
CA VAL A 489 -14.32 20.00 5.71
C VAL A 489 -14.72 20.62 4.39
N TYR A 490 -13.77 20.71 3.47
CA TYR A 490 -14.01 21.02 2.07
C TYR A 490 -14.06 19.71 1.28
N VAL A 491 -15.12 19.56 0.48
CA VAL A 491 -15.35 18.37 -0.35
C VAL A 491 -15.50 18.82 -1.79
N VAL A 492 -14.77 18.17 -2.70
CA VAL A 492 -14.97 18.30 -4.15
C VAL A 492 -15.37 16.95 -4.73
N PHE A 493 -16.24 16.98 -5.72
CA PHE A 493 -16.72 15.83 -6.46
C PHE A 493 -16.36 15.96 -7.93
N ASN A 494 -16.14 14.83 -8.60
CA ASN A 494 -15.96 14.83 -10.04
C ASN A 494 -17.25 15.19 -10.78
N ASP A 495 -17.13 15.87 -11.93
CA ASP A 495 -18.26 16.39 -12.70
C ASP A 495 -19.31 15.31 -12.97
N ARG A 496 -20.59 15.67 -12.81
CA ARG A 496 -21.76 14.81 -13.05
C ARG A 496 -21.91 14.41 -14.52
N ARG A 497 -21.26 15.11 -15.46
CA ARG A 497 -21.22 14.71 -16.89
C ARG A 497 -20.25 13.56 -17.18
N SER A 498 -19.41 13.18 -16.22
CA SER A 498 -18.57 11.98 -16.29
C SER A 498 -19.36 10.69 -16.03
N GLU A 499 -20.66 10.81 -15.72
CA GLU A 499 -21.57 9.72 -15.34
C GLU A 499 -22.31 9.09 -16.53
#